data_AF-A0A369I7T8-F1
#
_entry.id   AF-A0A369I7T8-F1
#
_cell.length_a   1.000
_cell.length_b   1.000
_cell.length_c   1.000
_cell.angle_alpha   90.00
_cell.angle_beta   90.00
_cell.angle_gamma   90.00
#
_symmetry.space_group_name_H-M   'P 1'
#
loop_
_entity.id
_entity.type
_entity.pdbx_description
1 polymer ?
#
loop_
_entity_poly.entity_id
_entity_poly.type
_entity_poly.pdbx_seq_one_letter_code
_entity_poly.pdbx_strand_id
1 'polypeptide(L)'
;MYDEYQTICQQQQVAEENIQRGLAEMLDTVGTITFFDRPFGDKYYILNPDWLTTGAYQIILSNHTNQKRGRINAQDLKIIFTERLLFEYKPSDYQFLLDVMAEFNLCHEFNKHEWLIPSSLEGQSKTDLVAFKAQDYRLYCLKYTTSLPSSVIHRFIARNVKHAYEEDYWRNGIVVKHPDSDTLMFVEADAKDKEIRLWIKGERIRDCWEFFHKDFKDFSEKFDYEQLVMLPQGDNISYQFLIEAWESGEESVFISKKTGKVNVIEALGLFEIPQYKGGIHRKDSEHIAPIFKKTPITLMAFASNGLAEIQTEANNVYKAISKSVLVTAQKIEDTTVENLADAMLDYGEELLLFHFGGHSEQSHVVLEGLQKMDKIRFSRLLIPDDKHPVPIVFLNGCLSSGHVGILTAKGVKAIIATNAKVNDVEAARLANYFYRWFFEKNATLRKAFENAEATVSSNSDSSNRGLGTDRTATNGHNSFIVTVNPGEIDDKQSMPASWTLFVHSGHTKMLDWTLQDFVNEFNK
;
A
#
# COMPACT_ATOMS: atom_id res chain seq x y z
N MET A 1 15.41 26.55 10.42
CA MET A 1 14.37 27.56 10.08
C MET A 1 14.52 27.99 8.62
N TYR A 2 13.48 28.58 8.00
CA TYR A 2 13.59 28.99 6.59
C TYR A 2 14.67 30.06 6.34
N ASP A 3 14.83 31.03 7.24
CA ASP A 3 15.86 32.07 7.13
C ASP A 3 17.30 31.49 7.09
N GLU A 4 17.54 30.43 7.86
CA GLU A 4 18.83 29.72 7.86
C GLU A 4 19.06 29.01 6.53
N TYR A 5 18.00 28.39 5.98
CA TYR A 5 18.04 27.79 4.66
C TYR A 5 18.33 28.83 3.56
N GLN A 6 17.68 30.01 3.61
CA GLN A 6 17.95 31.10 2.67
C GLN A 6 19.41 31.57 2.78
N THR A 7 19.94 31.65 3.99
CA THR A 7 21.35 32.00 4.22
C THR A 7 22.30 30.97 3.60
N ILE A 8 22.00 29.67 3.75
CA ILE A 8 22.78 28.59 3.12
C ILE A 8 22.68 28.68 1.60
N CYS A 9 21.49 28.92 1.04
CA CYS A 9 21.31 29.08 -0.40
C CYS A 9 22.14 30.23 -0.96
N GLN A 10 22.14 31.38 -0.28
CA GLN A 10 22.98 32.53 -0.66
C GLN A 10 24.47 32.20 -0.65
N GLN A 11 24.95 31.46 0.36
CA GLN A 11 26.34 31.00 0.43
C GLN A 11 26.71 30.06 -0.72
N GLN A 12 25.75 29.27 -1.19
CA GLN A 12 25.91 28.35 -2.33
C GLN A 12 25.56 28.99 -3.69
N GLN A 13 25.52 30.33 -3.76
CA GLN A 13 25.25 31.10 -4.99
C GLN A 13 23.83 30.90 -5.58
N VAL A 14 22.88 30.39 -4.79
CA VAL A 14 21.45 30.34 -5.14
C VAL A 14 20.77 31.56 -4.53
N ALA A 15 20.79 32.68 -5.25
CA ALA A 15 20.32 33.98 -4.72
C ALA A 15 18.85 34.29 -5.02
N GLU A 16 18.26 33.72 -6.08
CA GLU A 16 16.88 34.02 -6.48
C GLU A 16 15.86 33.29 -5.59
N GLU A 17 14.93 34.04 -4.98
CA GLU A 17 13.92 33.48 -4.06
C GLU A 17 13.04 32.41 -4.70
N ASN A 18 12.64 32.59 -5.97
CA ASN A 18 11.83 31.60 -6.68
C ASN A 18 12.58 30.27 -6.85
N ILE A 19 13.90 30.33 -7.08
CA ILE A 19 14.74 29.13 -7.19
C ILE A 19 14.92 28.48 -5.82
N GLN A 20 15.10 29.27 -4.76
CA GLN A 20 15.15 28.76 -3.39
C GLN A 20 13.86 28.04 -3.00
N ARG A 21 12.70 28.62 -3.29
CA ARG A 21 11.41 27.98 -2.99
C ARG A 21 11.23 26.69 -3.78
N GLY A 22 11.47 26.70 -5.09
CA GLY A 22 11.37 25.50 -5.92
C GLY A 22 12.36 24.39 -5.50
N LEU A 23 13.55 24.76 -5.03
CA LEU A 23 14.51 23.80 -4.46
C LEU A 23 14.00 23.21 -3.14
N ALA A 24 13.39 24.02 -2.26
CA ALA A 24 12.80 23.53 -1.02
C ALA A 24 11.63 22.55 -1.31
N GLU A 25 10.74 22.88 -2.25
CA GLU A 25 9.65 22.01 -2.72
C GLU A 25 10.19 20.69 -3.30
N MET A 26 11.25 20.76 -4.10
CA MET A 26 11.90 19.57 -4.66
C MET A 26 12.50 18.68 -3.55
N LEU A 27 13.21 19.28 -2.58
CA LEU A 27 13.82 18.54 -1.47
C LEU A 27 12.78 17.93 -0.52
N ASP A 28 11.63 18.59 -0.37
CA ASP A 28 10.46 18.08 0.35
C ASP A 28 9.83 16.89 -0.39
N THR A 29 9.67 17.01 -1.71
CA THR A 29 9.17 15.90 -2.55
C THR A 29 10.08 14.67 -2.48
N VAL A 30 11.39 14.88 -2.40
CA VAL A 30 12.39 13.80 -2.22
C VAL A 30 12.40 13.28 -0.76
N GLY A 31 11.79 13.98 0.18
CA GLY A 31 11.72 13.59 1.59
C GLY A 31 13.00 13.85 2.40
N THR A 32 13.92 14.67 1.88
CA THR A 32 15.16 15.03 2.62
C THR A 32 14.89 16.09 3.69
N ILE A 33 13.93 16.98 3.42
CA ILE A 33 13.42 17.97 4.36
C ILE A 33 11.89 17.87 4.42
N THR A 34 11.28 18.49 5.42
CA THR A 34 9.85 18.81 5.37
C THR A 34 9.70 20.31 5.19
N PHE A 35 9.13 20.74 4.07
CA PHE A 35 8.84 22.13 3.76
C PHE A 35 7.33 22.33 3.62
N PHE A 36 6.79 23.27 4.39
CA PHE A 36 5.40 23.68 4.25
C PHE A 36 5.34 24.91 3.37
N ASP A 37 4.59 24.82 2.26
CA ASP A 37 4.44 25.93 1.30
C ASP A 37 3.57 27.10 1.81
N ARG A 38 3.52 27.26 3.12
CA ARG A 38 2.78 28.28 3.84
C ARG A 38 3.38 28.48 5.23
N PRO A 39 3.20 29.66 5.85
CA PRO A 39 3.74 29.93 7.16
C PRO A 39 2.89 29.29 8.28
N PHE A 40 3.54 28.92 9.38
CA PHE A 40 2.89 28.66 10.67
C PHE A 40 3.07 29.92 11.53
N GLY A 41 1.98 30.64 11.77
CA GLY A 41 2.05 32.01 12.27
C GLY A 41 2.68 32.94 11.23
N ASP A 42 3.75 33.64 11.60
CA ASP A 42 4.44 34.60 10.73
C ASP A 42 5.71 34.02 10.06
N LYS A 43 5.94 32.70 10.14
CA LYS A 43 7.22 32.08 9.72
C LYS A 43 7.05 30.84 8.88
N TYR A 44 7.93 30.67 7.90
CA TYR A 44 8.11 29.43 7.15
C TYR A 44 9.07 28.50 7.89
N TYR A 45 8.82 27.20 7.77
CA TYR A 45 9.61 26.17 8.42
C TYR A 45 10.15 25.18 7.39
N ILE A 46 11.45 24.91 7.51
CA ILE A 46 12.11 23.73 6.94
C ILE A 46 12.53 22.89 8.13
N LEU A 47 12.01 21.67 8.17
CA LEU A 47 12.20 20.73 9.27
C LEU A 47 12.98 19.50 8.84
N ASN A 48 13.59 18.85 9.82
CA ASN A 48 14.05 17.47 9.68
C ASN A 48 12.82 16.54 9.76
N PRO A 49 12.55 15.71 8.73
CA PRO A 49 11.44 14.75 8.73
C PRO A 49 11.48 13.78 9.92
N ASP A 50 12.66 13.34 10.34
CA ASP A 50 12.82 12.42 11.47
C ASP A 50 12.38 13.06 12.78
N TRP A 51 12.70 14.35 12.98
CA TRP A 51 12.28 15.10 14.16
C TRP A 51 10.76 15.26 14.19
N LEU A 52 10.16 15.64 13.06
CA LEU A 52 8.70 15.83 13.00
C LEU A 52 7.97 14.51 13.26
N THR A 53 8.39 13.45 12.57
CA THR A 53 7.80 12.12 12.63
C THR A 53 7.93 11.53 14.04
N THR A 54 9.13 11.59 14.63
CA THR A 54 9.37 11.11 16.00
C THR A 54 8.50 11.85 17.01
N GLY A 55 8.34 13.18 16.87
CA GLY A 55 7.52 13.99 17.77
C GLY A 55 6.04 13.62 17.69
N ALA A 56 5.50 13.49 16.48
CA ALA A 56 4.11 13.09 16.26
C ALA A 56 3.84 11.67 16.77
N TYR A 57 4.72 10.71 16.49
CA TYR A 57 4.59 9.34 17.00
C TYR A 57 4.63 9.28 18.52
N GLN A 58 5.49 10.08 19.16
CA GLN A 58 5.54 10.12 20.61
C GLN A 58 4.21 10.58 21.21
N ILE A 59 3.53 11.56 20.59
CA ILE A 59 2.22 12.03 21.05
C ILE A 59 1.15 10.96 20.82
N ILE A 60 1.10 10.39 19.62
CA ILE A 60 0.05 9.44 19.19
C ILE A 60 0.14 8.11 19.96
N LEU A 61 1.35 7.59 20.16
CA LEU A 61 1.58 6.25 20.73
C LEU A 61 1.84 6.28 22.25
N SER A 62 1.91 7.46 22.87
CA SER A 62 2.19 7.56 24.30
C SER A 62 1.11 6.87 25.15
N ASN A 63 1.57 6.12 26.16
CA ASN A 63 0.72 5.57 27.19
C ASN A 63 -0.08 6.65 27.93
N HIS A 64 0.48 7.85 28.10
CA HIS A 64 -0.20 8.98 28.74
C HIS A 64 -1.38 9.48 27.91
N THR A 65 -1.21 9.61 26.58
CA THR A 65 -2.28 9.96 25.65
C THR A 65 -3.41 8.93 25.69
N ASN A 66 -3.07 7.63 25.73
CA ASN A 66 -4.05 6.55 25.83
C ASN A 66 -4.82 6.59 27.17
N GLN A 67 -4.12 6.80 28.30
CA GLN A 67 -4.77 6.94 29.62
C GLN A 67 -5.72 8.14 29.70
N LYS A 68 -5.41 9.20 28.94
CA LYS A 68 -6.25 10.39 28.79
C LYS A 68 -7.34 10.25 27.74
N ARG A 69 -7.49 9.07 27.13
CA ARG A 69 -8.47 8.79 26.06
C ARG A 69 -8.37 9.78 24.91
N GLY A 70 -7.13 10.12 24.53
CA GLY A 70 -6.85 11.04 23.44
C GLY A 70 -7.12 12.52 23.75
N ARG A 71 -7.58 12.91 24.94
CA ARG A 71 -7.75 14.32 25.33
C ARG A 71 -6.52 14.83 26.06
N ILE A 72 -5.65 15.58 25.37
CA ILE A 72 -4.37 16.05 25.92
C ILE A 72 -4.28 17.57 25.96
N ASN A 73 -3.53 18.11 26.91
CA ASN A 73 -3.21 19.53 27.00
C ASN A 73 -1.69 19.78 27.11
N ALA A 74 -1.30 21.05 27.20
CA ALA A 74 0.11 21.46 27.28
C ALA A 74 0.88 20.85 28.48
N GLN A 75 0.21 20.53 29.60
CA GLN A 75 0.85 19.87 30.75
C GLN A 75 1.09 18.38 30.46
N ASP A 76 0.15 17.73 29.77
CA ASP A 76 0.28 16.34 29.35
C ASP A 76 1.45 16.16 28.37
N LEU A 77 1.67 17.12 27.46
CA LEU A 77 2.81 17.11 26.53
C LEU A 77 4.16 17.13 27.26
N LYS A 78 4.27 17.84 28.39
CA LYS A 78 5.50 17.81 29.20
C LYS A 78 5.81 16.41 29.72
N ILE A 79 4.77 15.66 30.10
CA ILE A 79 4.90 14.27 30.57
C ILE A 79 5.28 13.35 29.40
N ILE A 80 4.59 13.51 28.27
CA ILE A 80 4.81 12.71 27.04
C ILE A 80 6.27 12.80 26.56
N PHE A 81 6.88 13.98 26.62
CA PHE A 81 8.26 14.22 26.20
C PHE A 81 9.30 14.11 27.34
N THR A 82 8.93 13.52 28.50
CA THR A 82 9.89 13.29 29.61
C THR A 82 10.84 12.11 29.35
N GLU A 83 10.44 11.16 28.50
CA GLU A 83 11.28 10.01 28.14
C GLU A 83 12.47 10.42 27.26
N ARG A 84 13.58 9.68 27.36
CA ARG A 84 14.78 9.96 26.56
C ARG A 84 14.55 9.52 25.11
N LEU A 85 14.29 10.50 24.25
CA LEU A 85 14.10 10.32 22.82
C LEU A 85 15.40 10.57 22.03
N LEU A 86 15.39 10.18 20.75
CA LEU A 86 16.47 10.48 19.81
C LEU A 86 16.66 11.99 19.59
N PHE A 87 15.59 12.76 19.74
CA PHE A 87 15.58 14.22 19.64
C PHE A 87 15.07 14.84 20.94
N GLU A 88 15.56 16.04 21.25
CA GLU A 88 15.06 16.85 22.36
C GLU A 88 13.90 17.72 21.88
N TYR A 89 12.80 17.73 22.63
CA TYR A 89 11.63 18.57 22.35
C TYR A 89 11.42 19.54 23.51
N LYS A 90 11.44 20.84 23.20
CA LYS A 90 11.28 21.89 24.20
C LYS A 90 9.81 22.29 24.32
N PRO A 91 9.38 22.87 25.44
CA PRO A 91 8.02 23.37 25.60
C PRO A 91 7.58 24.38 24.52
N SER A 92 8.51 25.09 23.89
CA SER A 92 8.24 25.97 22.73
C SER A 92 7.78 25.23 21.48
N ASP A 93 8.14 23.95 21.37
CA ASP A 93 7.97 23.17 20.14
C ASP A 93 6.62 22.43 20.11
N TYR A 94 6.01 22.24 21.29
CA TYR A 94 4.81 21.44 21.46
C TYR A 94 3.61 21.97 20.68
N GLN A 95 3.39 23.29 20.71
CA GLN A 95 2.28 23.90 19.98
C GLN A 95 2.47 23.74 18.48
N PHE A 96 3.68 23.99 17.99
CA PHE A 96 4.01 23.82 16.58
C PHE A 96 3.79 22.38 16.11
N LEU A 97 4.20 21.37 16.89
CA LEU A 97 3.93 19.96 16.57
C LEU A 97 2.43 19.67 16.48
N LEU A 98 1.63 20.19 17.42
CA LEU A 98 0.18 20.01 17.39
C LEU A 98 -0.46 20.68 16.17
N ASP A 99 -0.02 21.88 15.81
CA ASP A 99 -0.51 22.60 14.63
C ASP A 99 -0.20 21.82 13.34
N VAL A 100 0.99 21.25 13.23
CA VAL A 100 1.36 20.37 12.11
C VAL A 100 0.52 19.09 12.12
N MET A 101 0.33 18.45 13.27
CA MET A 101 -0.53 17.26 13.36
C MET A 101 -1.99 17.56 12.98
N ALA A 102 -2.49 18.74 13.31
CA ALA A 102 -3.84 19.19 12.98
C ALA A 102 -4.02 19.34 11.45
N GLU A 103 -3.00 19.88 10.79
CA GLU A 103 -2.94 20.01 9.33
C GLU A 103 -3.12 18.67 8.62
N PHE A 104 -2.45 17.63 9.13
CA PHE A 104 -2.58 16.27 8.63
C PHE A 104 -3.84 15.54 9.12
N ASN A 105 -4.75 16.23 9.82
CA ASN A 105 -5.96 15.68 10.42
C ASN A 105 -5.65 14.51 11.37
N LEU A 106 -4.51 14.54 12.06
CA LEU A 106 -4.14 13.54 13.08
C LEU A 106 -4.66 13.91 14.47
N CYS A 107 -4.94 15.20 14.67
CA CYS A 107 -5.55 15.74 15.89
C CYS A 107 -6.49 16.90 15.57
N HIS A 108 -7.22 17.37 16.58
CA HIS A 108 -8.05 18.58 16.49
C HIS A 108 -8.00 19.37 17.79
N GLU A 109 -7.97 20.70 17.69
CA GLU A 109 -8.16 21.57 18.85
C GLU A 109 -9.63 21.56 19.26
N PHE A 110 -9.96 20.83 20.31
CA PHE A 110 -11.34 20.67 20.77
C PHE A 110 -11.82 21.92 21.52
N ASN A 111 -10.93 22.55 22.29
CA ASN A 111 -11.10 23.86 22.90
C ASN A 111 -9.73 24.53 23.05
N LYS A 112 -9.69 25.82 23.43
CA LYS A 112 -8.46 26.66 23.46
C LYS A 112 -7.22 26.06 24.16
N HIS A 113 -7.38 25.00 24.95
CA HIS A 113 -6.29 24.35 25.69
C HIS A 113 -6.33 22.82 25.67
N GLU A 114 -7.22 22.20 24.89
CA GLU A 114 -7.41 20.75 24.85
C GLU A 114 -7.43 20.26 23.40
N TRP A 115 -6.60 19.26 23.14
CA TRP A 115 -6.41 18.64 21.86
C TRP A 115 -6.97 17.22 21.90
N LEU A 116 -7.63 16.82 20.81
CA LEU A 116 -8.18 15.50 20.63
C LEU A 116 -7.31 14.69 19.66
N ILE A 117 -6.90 13.49 20.09
CA ILE A 117 -6.17 12.50 19.30
C ILE A 117 -7.11 11.31 19.02
N PRO A 118 -7.75 11.22 17.84
CA PRO A 118 -8.78 10.22 17.58
C PRO A 118 -8.33 8.76 17.72
N SER A 119 -7.06 8.46 17.42
CA SER A 119 -6.51 7.10 17.49
C SER A 119 -6.50 6.50 18.89
N SER A 120 -6.52 7.37 19.92
CA SER A 120 -6.47 7.01 21.34
C SER A 120 -7.84 7.14 22.03
N LEU A 121 -8.91 7.40 21.28
CA LEU A 121 -10.26 7.38 21.82
C LEU A 121 -10.65 5.96 22.25
N GLU A 122 -11.57 5.89 23.21
CA GLU A 122 -12.14 4.64 23.71
C GLU A 122 -13.66 4.74 23.76
N GLY A 123 -14.31 3.60 23.99
CA GLY A 123 -15.76 3.53 24.20
C GLY A 123 -16.56 3.20 22.95
N GLN A 124 -17.86 3.47 23.04
CA GLN A 124 -18.87 3.24 22.02
C GLN A 124 -19.79 4.47 21.97
N SER A 125 -20.59 4.55 20.91
CA SER A 125 -21.61 5.59 20.75
C SER A 125 -22.51 5.74 21.97
N LYS A 126 -22.81 6.99 22.36
CA LYS A 126 -23.88 7.32 23.32
C LYS A 126 -25.25 7.16 22.66
N THR A 127 -25.34 7.43 21.37
CA THR A 127 -26.53 7.24 20.54
C THR A 127 -26.76 5.74 20.31
N ASP A 128 -27.94 5.24 20.70
CA ASP A 128 -28.33 3.86 20.41
C ASP A 128 -28.61 3.69 18.91
N LEU A 129 -27.77 2.90 18.25
CA LEU A 129 -27.89 2.60 16.83
C LEU A 129 -29.19 1.86 16.47
N VAL A 130 -29.73 1.05 17.38
CA VAL A 130 -31.01 0.35 17.16
C VAL A 130 -32.16 1.36 17.13
N ALA A 131 -32.20 2.28 18.09
CA ALA A 131 -33.16 3.37 18.11
C ALA A 131 -32.97 4.33 16.91
N PHE A 132 -31.73 4.57 16.49
CA PHE A 132 -31.42 5.39 15.32
C PHE A 132 -32.02 4.79 14.04
N LYS A 133 -31.87 3.47 13.86
CA LYS A 133 -32.39 2.68 12.73
C LYS A 133 -33.90 2.43 12.76
N ALA A 134 -34.60 2.75 13.86
CA ALA A 134 -36.03 2.50 13.99
C ALA A 134 -36.91 3.50 13.18
N GLN A 135 -36.32 4.56 12.63
CA GLN A 135 -36.99 5.55 11.78
C GLN A 135 -36.49 5.42 10.33
N ASP A 136 -37.03 6.22 9.41
CA ASP A 136 -36.56 6.24 8.03
C ASP A 136 -35.11 6.75 7.96
N TYR A 137 -34.21 5.93 7.42
CA TYR A 137 -32.78 6.23 7.27
C TYR A 137 -32.28 5.72 5.91
N ARG A 138 -31.21 6.33 5.40
CA ARG A 138 -30.45 5.81 4.26
C ARG A 138 -29.10 5.30 4.71
N LEU A 139 -28.64 4.18 4.15
CA LEU A 139 -27.33 3.60 4.45
C LEU A 139 -26.44 3.65 3.22
N TYR A 140 -25.29 4.30 3.40
CA TYR A 140 -24.17 4.29 2.48
C TYR A 140 -23.02 3.48 3.10
N CYS A 141 -22.29 2.72 2.30
CA CYS A 141 -21.18 1.92 2.79
C CYS A 141 -19.95 2.09 1.91
N LEU A 142 -18.81 2.28 2.54
CA LEU A 142 -17.48 2.22 1.91
C LEU A 142 -16.89 0.87 2.26
N LYS A 143 -16.82 -0.03 1.28
CA LYS A 143 -16.29 -1.39 1.44
C LYS A 143 -14.87 -1.44 0.90
N TYR A 144 -13.90 -1.66 1.78
CA TYR A 144 -12.50 -1.74 1.39
C TYR A 144 -12.16 -3.17 0.94
N THR A 145 -11.41 -3.27 -0.15
CA THR A 145 -11.11 -4.57 -0.80
C THR A 145 -10.10 -5.38 0.04
N THR A 146 -9.05 -4.72 0.52
CA THR A 146 -7.94 -5.36 1.26
C THR A 146 -8.13 -5.28 2.77
N SER A 147 -8.16 -4.07 3.34
CA SER A 147 -8.36 -3.80 4.77
C SER A 147 -8.92 -2.39 4.96
N LEU A 148 -9.58 -2.13 6.10
CA LEU A 148 -10.04 -0.79 6.45
C LEU A 148 -8.93 -0.04 7.21
N PRO A 149 -8.29 0.98 6.62
CA PRO A 149 -7.24 1.71 7.31
C PRO A 149 -7.84 2.56 8.42
N SER A 150 -7.40 2.36 9.66
CA SER A 150 -7.92 3.13 10.80
C SER A 150 -7.65 4.63 10.67
N SER A 151 -6.64 5.02 9.87
CA SER A 151 -6.36 6.42 9.55
C SER A 151 -7.53 7.12 8.87
N VAL A 152 -8.35 6.43 8.07
CA VAL A 152 -9.52 7.04 7.39
C VAL A 152 -10.52 7.54 8.43
N ILE A 153 -10.94 6.66 9.35
CA ILE A 153 -11.92 7.03 10.37
C ILE A 153 -11.33 8.03 11.38
N HIS A 154 -10.06 7.88 11.78
CA HIS A 154 -9.42 8.81 12.70
C HIS A 154 -9.30 10.23 12.10
N ARG A 155 -8.92 10.34 10.82
CA ARG A 155 -8.85 11.64 10.12
C ARG A 155 -10.22 12.25 9.91
N PHE A 156 -11.22 11.41 9.60
CA PHE A 156 -12.61 11.86 9.51
C PHE A 156 -13.10 12.43 10.85
N ILE A 157 -12.83 11.75 11.97
CA ILE A 157 -13.16 12.23 13.31
C ILE A 157 -12.42 13.56 13.59
N ALA A 158 -11.11 13.65 13.36
CA ALA A 158 -10.34 14.87 13.59
C ALA A 158 -10.91 16.06 12.80
N ARG A 159 -11.23 15.88 11.52
CA ARG A 159 -11.75 16.95 10.66
C ARG A 159 -13.17 17.39 11.06
N ASN A 160 -14.00 16.44 11.52
CA ASN A 160 -15.44 16.65 11.71
C ASN A 160 -15.91 16.68 13.18
N VAL A 161 -15.02 16.60 14.17
CA VAL A 161 -15.40 16.62 15.59
C VAL A 161 -16.20 17.87 16.00
N LYS A 162 -15.96 19.02 15.36
CA LYS A 162 -16.75 20.25 15.58
C LYS A 162 -18.23 20.10 15.20
N HIS A 163 -18.56 19.11 14.38
CA HIS A 163 -19.92 18.75 13.98
C HIS A 163 -20.48 17.59 14.80
N ALA A 164 -19.74 17.08 15.81
CA ALA A 164 -20.19 15.98 16.63
C ALA A 164 -21.47 16.34 17.38
N TYR A 165 -22.50 15.52 17.20
CA TYR A 165 -23.76 15.64 17.91
C TYR A 165 -23.55 15.22 19.37
N GLU A 166 -23.77 16.12 20.33
CA GLU A 166 -23.65 15.86 21.78
C GLU A 166 -22.29 15.24 22.22
N GLU A 167 -21.20 15.64 21.56
CA GLU A 167 -19.86 15.06 21.75
C GLU A 167 -19.87 13.52 21.63
N ASP A 168 -20.62 12.99 20.66
CA ASP A 168 -20.74 11.55 20.43
C ASP A 168 -19.74 11.08 19.38
N TYR A 169 -18.56 10.69 19.86
CA TYR A 169 -17.46 10.14 19.08
C TYR A 169 -16.65 9.14 19.91
N TRP A 170 -16.11 8.14 19.23
CA TRP A 170 -15.28 7.09 19.81
C TRP A 170 -14.24 6.65 18.77
N ARG A 171 -13.38 5.70 19.12
CA ARG A 171 -12.27 5.26 18.26
C ARG A 171 -12.67 4.91 16.83
N ASN A 172 -13.82 4.28 16.69
CA ASN A 172 -14.27 3.69 15.44
C ASN A 172 -15.45 4.44 14.82
N GLY A 173 -15.83 5.62 15.33
CA GLY A 173 -17.02 6.29 14.81
C GLY A 173 -17.34 7.62 15.44
N ILE A 174 -18.31 8.29 14.82
CA ILE A 174 -18.78 9.62 15.20
C ILE A 174 -20.23 9.79 14.73
N VAL A 175 -21.04 10.46 15.53
CA VAL A 175 -22.34 10.98 15.09
C VAL A 175 -22.18 12.46 14.78
N VAL A 176 -22.39 12.83 13.52
CA VAL A 176 -22.29 14.23 13.07
C VAL A 176 -23.65 14.81 12.73
N LYS A 177 -23.81 16.12 12.97
CA LYS A 177 -24.99 16.90 12.57
C LYS A 177 -24.64 17.81 11.40
N HIS A 178 -25.49 17.85 10.38
CA HIS A 178 -25.32 18.79 9.28
C HIS A 178 -25.40 20.25 9.78
N PRO A 179 -24.54 21.17 9.32
CA PRO A 179 -24.52 22.55 9.83
C PRO A 179 -25.86 23.28 9.73
N ASP A 180 -26.56 23.12 8.60
CA ASP A 180 -27.78 23.87 8.28
C ASP A 180 -29.08 23.06 8.42
N SER A 181 -29.05 21.91 9.12
CA SER A 181 -30.27 21.11 9.31
C SER A 181 -30.21 20.19 10.53
N ASP A 182 -31.34 19.61 10.90
CA ASP A 182 -31.41 18.57 11.94
C ASP A 182 -31.07 17.17 11.42
N THR A 183 -30.51 17.07 10.20
CA THR A 183 -30.05 15.80 9.64
C THR A 183 -28.81 15.32 10.37
N LEU A 184 -28.86 14.07 10.82
CA LEU A 184 -27.78 13.38 11.53
C LEU A 184 -27.19 12.29 10.64
N MET A 185 -25.88 12.06 10.77
CA MET A 185 -25.20 10.94 10.18
C MET A 185 -24.42 10.19 11.26
N PHE A 186 -24.76 8.92 11.44
CA PHE A 186 -24.01 7.99 12.27
C PHE A 186 -22.96 7.30 11.40
N VAL A 187 -21.68 7.46 11.74
CA VAL A 187 -20.56 6.85 11.04
C VAL A 187 -19.92 5.80 11.92
N GLU A 188 -19.75 4.60 11.40
CA GLU A 188 -19.03 3.53 12.10
C GLU A 188 -18.11 2.75 11.17
N ALA A 189 -16.87 2.60 11.60
CA ALA A 189 -15.86 1.75 11.00
C ALA A 189 -15.90 0.36 11.63
N ASP A 190 -16.11 -0.65 10.78
CA ASP A 190 -15.99 -2.06 11.13
C ASP A 190 -14.77 -2.66 10.44
N ALA A 191 -13.69 -2.81 11.20
CA ALA A 191 -12.45 -3.39 10.70
C ALA A 191 -12.59 -4.87 10.31
N LYS A 192 -13.53 -5.61 10.91
CA LYS A 192 -13.74 -7.04 10.59
C LYS A 192 -14.43 -7.17 9.24
N ASP A 193 -15.46 -6.37 9.03
CA ASP A 193 -16.17 -6.34 7.76
C ASP A 193 -15.44 -5.48 6.72
N LYS A 194 -14.39 -4.75 7.08
CA LYS A 194 -13.66 -3.82 6.19
C LYS A 194 -14.58 -2.74 5.63
N GLU A 195 -15.49 -2.23 6.46
CA GLU A 195 -16.55 -1.32 6.04
C GLU A 195 -16.55 -0.05 6.87
N ILE A 196 -16.78 1.11 6.25
CA ILE A 196 -17.32 2.28 6.94
C ILE A 196 -18.78 2.41 6.54
N ARG A 197 -19.67 2.38 7.53
CA ARG A 197 -21.12 2.49 7.36
C ARG A 197 -21.58 3.88 7.79
N LEU A 198 -22.39 4.50 6.94
CA LEU A 198 -22.92 5.84 7.12
C LEU A 198 -24.45 5.76 7.12
N TRP A 199 -25.06 5.77 8.30
CA TRP A 199 -26.51 5.84 8.45
C TRP A 199 -26.93 7.30 8.55
N ILE A 200 -27.71 7.78 7.58
CA ILE A 200 -28.13 9.18 7.50
C ILE A 200 -29.63 9.29 7.70
N LYS A 201 -30.03 10.23 8.55
CA LYS A 201 -31.42 10.42 8.98
C LYS A 201 -31.76 11.90 9.08
N GLY A 202 -32.88 12.31 8.50
CA GLY A 202 -33.38 13.68 8.54
C GLY A 202 -33.99 14.09 7.20
N GLU A 203 -34.34 15.37 7.07
CA GLU A 203 -34.99 15.88 5.85
C GLU A 203 -34.00 16.17 4.71
N ARG A 204 -32.74 16.49 5.04
CA ARG A 204 -31.70 16.90 4.08
C ARG A 204 -30.58 15.85 3.96
N ILE A 205 -30.97 14.60 3.72
CA ILE A 205 -30.04 13.45 3.65
C ILE A 205 -28.96 13.64 2.58
N ARG A 206 -29.34 14.10 1.38
CA ARG A 206 -28.40 14.28 0.26
C ARG A 206 -27.34 15.33 0.57
N ASP A 207 -27.77 16.49 1.04
CA ASP A 207 -26.89 17.59 1.40
C ASP A 207 -25.94 17.16 2.54
N CYS A 208 -26.45 16.40 3.51
CA CYS A 208 -25.63 15.81 4.58
C CYS A 208 -24.59 14.82 4.04
N TRP A 209 -25.01 13.91 3.17
CA TRP A 209 -24.10 12.97 2.52
C TRP A 209 -23.02 13.72 1.73
N GLU A 210 -23.39 14.62 0.83
CA GLU A 210 -22.45 15.37 -0.03
C GLU A 210 -21.43 16.17 0.80
N PHE A 211 -21.88 16.81 1.88
CA PHE A 211 -21.02 17.60 2.76
C PHE A 211 -19.89 16.78 3.38
N PHE A 212 -20.17 15.57 3.85
CA PHE A 212 -19.18 14.71 4.53
C PHE A 212 -18.53 13.67 3.61
N HIS A 213 -19.18 13.30 2.51
CA HIS A 213 -18.70 12.27 1.59
C HIS A 213 -17.38 12.66 0.92
N LYS A 214 -17.20 13.94 0.60
CA LYS A 214 -15.94 14.46 0.06
C LYS A 214 -14.74 14.18 0.98
N ASP A 215 -14.92 14.22 2.31
CA ASP A 215 -13.84 13.96 3.25
C ASP A 215 -13.40 12.50 3.21
N PHE A 216 -14.36 11.58 3.07
CA PHE A 216 -14.03 10.16 2.89
C PHE A 216 -13.29 9.93 1.57
N LYS A 217 -13.65 10.64 0.50
CA LYS A 217 -12.95 10.58 -0.77
C LYS A 217 -11.49 11.06 -0.62
N ASP A 218 -11.28 12.23 0.00
CA ASP A 218 -9.94 12.77 0.27
C ASP A 218 -9.08 11.79 1.07
N PHE A 219 -9.64 11.19 2.13
CA PHE A 219 -8.90 10.28 3.00
C PHE A 219 -8.77 8.87 2.44
N SER A 220 -9.57 8.50 1.44
CA SER A 220 -9.56 7.17 0.83
C SER A 220 -8.92 7.12 -0.56
N GLU A 221 -8.44 8.25 -1.10
CA GLU A 221 -7.87 8.35 -2.45
C GLU A 221 -6.77 7.32 -2.75
N LYS A 222 -5.99 6.94 -1.74
CA LYS A 222 -4.87 5.99 -1.87
C LYS A 222 -5.25 4.53 -1.62
N PHE A 223 -6.52 4.24 -1.33
CA PHE A 223 -6.99 2.91 -0.98
C PHE A 223 -8.01 2.41 -2.00
N ASP A 224 -8.00 1.11 -2.26
CA ASP A 224 -9.03 0.47 -3.09
C ASP A 224 -10.28 0.21 -2.25
N TYR A 225 -11.37 0.92 -2.59
CA TYR A 225 -12.67 0.73 -1.96
C TYR A 225 -13.80 0.80 -2.97
N GLU A 226 -14.84 0.02 -2.70
CA GLU A 226 -16.11 0.08 -3.39
C GLU A 226 -17.12 0.89 -2.58
N GLN A 227 -17.95 1.65 -3.30
CA GLN A 227 -19.03 2.41 -2.72
C GLN A 227 -20.34 1.66 -2.93
N LEU A 228 -21.06 1.39 -1.84
CA LEU A 228 -22.27 0.60 -1.85
C LEU A 228 -23.45 1.42 -1.32
N VAL A 229 -24.56 1.35 -2.05
CA VAL A 229 -25.85 1.91 -1.65
C VAL A 229 -26.72 0.77 -1.17
N MET A 230 -27.24 0.87 0.07
CA MET A 230 -28.27 -0.06 0.53
C MET A 230 -29.63 0.38 -0.01
N LEU A 231 -30.28 -0.52 -0.73
CA LEU A 231 -31.61 -0.31 -1.25
C LEU A 231 -32.67 -0.55 -0.16
N PRO A 232 -33.85 0.10 -0.22
CA PRO A 232 -34.92 -0.11 0.75
C PRO A 232 -35.37 -1.58 0.89
N GLN A 233 -35.17 -2.39 -0.15
CA GLN A 233 -35.48 -3.82 -0.17
C GLN A 233 -34.43 -4.70 0.54
N GLY A 234 -33.30 -4.10 0.96
CA GLY A 234 -32.26 -4.70 1.79
C GLY A 234 -31.06 -5.30 1.05
N ASP A 235 -31.03 -5.22 -0.29
CA ASP A 235 -29.84 -5.57 -1.08
C ASP A 235 -28.91 -4.37 -1.25
N ASN A 236 -27.61 -4.62 -1.35
CA ASN A 236 -26.61 -3.61 -1.64
C ASN A 236 -26.34 -3.58 -3.15
N ILE A 237 -26.10 -2.38 -3.69
CA ILE A 237 -25.67 -2.20 -5.07
C ILE A 237 -24.44 -1.28 -5.13
N SER A 238 -23.52 -1.60 -6.03
CA SER A 238 -22.37 -0.76 -6.32
C SER A 238 -22.80 0.59 -6.89
N TYR A 239 -22.32 1.66 -6.27
CA TYR A 239 -22.55 3.03 -6.73
C TYR A 239 -21.96 3.24 -8.13
N GLN A 240 -20.75 2.72 -8.37
CA GLN A 240 -20.08 2.79 -9.66
C GLN A 240 -20.90 2.10 -10.76
N PHE A 241 -21.45 0.91 -10.46
CA PHE A 241 -22.33 0.21 -11.39
C PHE A 241 -23.61 1.00 -11.72
N LEU A 242 -24.19 1.71 -10.74
CA LEU A 242 -25.34 2.57 -10.99
C LEU A 242 -25.00 3.74 -11.92
N ILE A 243 -23.82 4.36 -11.74
CA ILE A 243 -23.34 5.42 -12.63
C ILE A 243 -23.15 4.88 -14.04
N GLU A 244 -22.47 3.76 -14.21
CA GLU A 244 -22.25 3.14 -15.53
C GLU A 244 -23.56 2.77 -16.24
N ALA A 245 -24.53 2.24 -15.49
CA ALA A 245 -25.87 1.94 -16.02
C ALA A 245 -26.58 3.22 -16.48
N TRP A 246 -26.51 4.29 -15.69
CA TRP A 246 -27.10 5.58 -16.04
C TRP A 246 -26.43 6.21 -17.28
N GLU A 247 -25.10 6.19 -17.35
CA GLU A 247 -24.33 6.67 -18.51
C GLU A 247 -24.63 5.87 -19.78
N SER A 248 -24.86 4.56 -19.63
CA SER A 248 -25.25 3.66 -20.73
C SER A 248 -26.72 3.82 -21.16
N GLY A 249 -27.51 4.62 -20.43
CA GLY A 249 -28.92 4.87 -20.71
C GLY A 249 -29.87 3.74 -20.26
N GLU A 250 -29.43 2.90 -19.33
CA GLU A 250 -30.27 1.85 -18.74
C GLU A 250 -31.24 2.44 -17.71
N GLU A 251 -32.53 2.20 -17.88
CA GLU A 251 -33.55 2.69 -16.94
C GLU A 251 -33.62 1.85 -15.66
N SER A 252 -33.26 0.56 -15.75
CA SER A 252 -33.37 -0.39 -14.65
C SER A 252 -32.27 -1.44 -14.67
N VAL A 253 -31.78 -1.82 -13.50
CA VAL A 253 -30.79 -2.88 -13.32
C VAL A 253 -31.38 -4.02 -12.49
N PHE A 254 -31.08 -5.26 -12.88
CA PHE A 254 -31.48 -6.44 -12.11
C PHE A 254 -30.48 -6.67 -10.96
N ILE A 255 -30.98 -6.70 -9.73
CA ILE A 255 -30.15 -6.83 -8.52
C ILE A 255 -30.02 -8.29 -8.12
N SER A 256 -31.16 -8.94 -7.86
CA SER A 256 -31.22 -10.31 -7.38
C SER A 256 -32.60 -10.91 -7.66
N LYS A 257 -32.75 -12.23 -7.50
CA LYS A 257 -34.07 -12.87 -7.57
C LYS A 257 -35.04 -12.37 -6.49
N LYS A 258 -34.51 -11.84 -5.37
CA LYS A 258 -35.29 -11.35 -4.23
C LYS A 258 -35.75 -9.91 -4.45
N THR A 259 -34.85 -9.03 -4.91
CA THR A 259 -35.12 -7.60 -5.09
C THR A 259 -35.63 -7.26 -6.49
N GLY A 260 -35.36 -8.10 -7.47
CA GLY A 260 -35.81 -7.89 -8.85
C GLY A 260 -35.04 -6.77 -9.54
N LYS A 261 -35.76 -6.00 -10.37
CA LYS A 261 -35.21 -4.84 -11.07
C LYS A 261 -35.46 -3.57 -10.26
N VAL A 262 -34.46 -2.70 -10.22
CA VAL A 262 -34.51 -1.40 -9.54
C VAL A 262 -34.25 -0.30 -10.55
N ASN A 263 -34.99 0.81 -10.44
CA ASN A 263 -34.79 1.98 -11.28
C ASN A 263 -33.46 2.66 -10.93
N VAL A 264 -32.63 2.91 -11.93
CA VAL A 264 -31.27 3.45 -11.73
C VAL A 264 -31.29 4.86 -11.14
N ILE A 265 -32.21 5.72 -11.63
CA ILE A 265 -32.35 7.11 -11.16
C ILE A 265 -32.87 7.16 -9.73
N GLU A 266 -33.82 6.29 -9.37
CA GLU A 266 -34.31 6.21 -7.98
C GLU A 266 -33.22 5.77 -7.02
N ALA A 267 -32.41 4.78 -7.40
CA ALA A 267 -31.30 4.29 -6.57
C ALA A 267 -30.18 5.34 -6.41
N LEU A 268 -29.78 6.02 -7.50
CA LEU A 268 -28.83 7.14 -7.42
C LEU A 268 -29.41 8.29 -6.59
N GLY A 269 -30.69 8.61 -6.82
CA GLY A 269 -31.47 9.65 -6.15
C GLY A 269 -31.57 9.52 -4.63
N LEU A 270 -31.17 8.37 -4.06
CA LEU A 270 -30.98 8.18 -2.63
C LEU A 270 -29.83 9.03 -2.06
N PHE A 271 -28.84 9.41 -2.86
CA PHE A 271 -27.69 10.18 -2.39
C PHE A 271 -27.28 11.30 -3.34
N GLU A 272 -27.38 11.08 -4.66
CA GLU A 272 -27.01 12.06 -5.69
C GLU A 272 -28.09 12.17 -6.77
N ILE A 273 -28.26 13.34 -7.40
CA ILE A 273 -29.03 13.46 -8.65
C ILE A 273 -28.01 13.62 -9.79
N PRO A 274 -27.82 12.61 -10.65
CA PRO A 274 -26.87 12.70 -11.75
C PRO A 274 -27.22 13.87 -12.69
N GLN A 275 -26.28 14.80 -12.91
CA GLN A 275 -26.45 15.85 -13.91
C GLN A 275 -26.00 15.32 -15.28
N TYR A 276 -26.96 15.12 -16.20
CA TYR A 276 -26.73 14.55 -17.53
C TYR A 276 -25.60 15.27 -18.30
N LYS A 277 -24.48 14.57 -18.51
CA LYS A 277 -23.42 14.97 -19.45
C LYS A 277 -23.44 13.97 -20.61
N GLY A 278 -24.05 14.37 -21.72
CA GLY A 278 -24.36 13.47 -22.84
C GLY A 278 -23.15 12.84 -23.53
N GLY A 279 -23.35 11.62 -24.05
CA GLY A 279 -22.42 10.94 -24.95
C GLY A 279 -22.76 9.46 -25.14
N ILE A 280 -23.52 9.16 -26.20
CA ILE A 280 -23.97 7.81 -26.60
C ILE A 280 -22.77 6.91 -26.95
N HIS A 281 -22.70 5.68 -26.41
CA HIS A 281 -22.30 4.47 -27.17
C HIS A 281 -22.84 3.18 -26.52
N ARG A 282 -23.81 2.55 -27.19
CA ARG A 282 -24.24 1.16 -26.95
C ARG A 282 -23.23 0.19 -27.58
N LYS A 283 -22.79 -0.82 -26.83
CA LYS A 283 -22.44 -2.14 -27.38
C LYS A 283 -22.82 -3.26 -26.40
N ASP A 284 -23.24 -4.35 -27.02
CA ASP A 284 -24.01 -5.45 -26.44
C ASP A 284 -23.30 -6.26 -25.34
N SER A 285 -24.15 -6.75 -24.45
CA SER A 285 -23.89 -7.62 -23.31
C SER A 285 -23.51 -9.05 -23.67
N GLU A 286 -22.48 -9.59 -23.02
CA GLU A 286 -22.42 -11.00 -22.60
C GLU A 286 -21.98 -11.07 -21.13
N HIS A 287 -22.89 -11.53 -20.28
CA HIS A 287 -22.66 -11.78 -18.86
C HIS A 287 -22.15 -13.22 -18.66
N ILE A 288 -21.04 -13.35 -17.93
CA ILE A 288 -20.79 -14.48 -17.03
C ILE A 288 -20.26 -13.90 -15.72
N ALA A 289 -21.02 -14.04 -14.64
CA ALA A 289 -20.56 -13.75 -13.28
C ALA A 289 -19.65 -14.90 -12.80
N PRO A 290 -18.41 -14.65 -12.33
CA PRO A 290 -17.61 -15.71 -11.75
C PRO A 290 -17.93 -15.90 -10.27
N ILE A 291 -18.06 -17.16 -9.89
CA ILE A 291 -18.01 -17.64 -8.51
C ILE A 291 -16.59 -17.36 -8.00
N PHE A 292 -16.44 -16.51 -6.98
CA PHE A 292 -15.13 -16.08 -6.46
C PHE A 292 -14.31 -17.25 -5.91
N LYS A 293 -13.23 -17.58 -6.64
CA LYS A 293 -12.11 -18.39 -6.17
C LYS A 293 -10.97 -17.40 -5.86
N LYS A 294 -10.31 -17.50 -4.69
CA LYS A 294 -9.17 -16.63 -4.35
C LYS A 294 -8.14 -16.69 -5.49
N THR A 295 -7.87 -15.56 -6.12
CA THR A 295 -6.95 -15.48 -7.26
C THR A 295 -5.56 -15.12 -6.73
N PRO A 296 -4.54 -15.97 -6.90
CA PRO A 296 -3.21 -15.72 -6.36
C PRO A 296 -2.60 -14.43 -6.91
N ILE A 297 -1.75 -13.78 -6.13
CA ILE A 297 -1.15 -12.48 -6.43
C ILE A 297 0.32 -12.63 -6.83
N THR A 298 0.72 -11.92 -7.87
CA THR A 298 2.13 -11.65 -8.17
C THR A 298 2.43 -10.20 -7.86
N LEU A 299 3.25 -9.96 -6.83
CA LEU A 299 3.65 -8.61 -6.43
C LEU A 299 5.04 -8.29 -6.99
N MET A 300 5.16 -7.11 -7.60
CA MET A 300 6.42 -6.61 -8.15
C MET A 300 6.74 -5.26 -7.53
N ALA A 301 7.84 -5.20 -6.80
CA ALA A 301 8.35 -4.01 -6.13
C ALA A 301 9.61 -3.51 -6.83
N PHE A 302 9.60 -2.24 -7.24
CA PHE A 302 10.70 -1.59 -7.93
C PHE A 302 11.21 -0.39 -7.15
N ALA A 303 12.52 -0.36 -6.88
CA ALA A 303 13.21 0.79 -6.31
C ALA A 303 14.19 1.33 -7.37
N SER A 304 13.86 2.48 -7.96
CA SER A 304 14.62 3.06 -9.06
C SER A 304 15.95 3.60 -8.57
N ASN A 305 15.97 4.46 -7.53
CA ASN A 305 17.19 5.11 -7.04
C ASN A 305 18.08 5.72 -8.16
N GLY A 306 17.47 6.16 -9.28
CA GLY A 306 18.17 6.72 -10.44
C GLY A 306 18.64 5.70 -11.50
N LEU A 307 18.27 4.41 -11.38
CA LEU A 307 18.54 3.40 -12.40
C LEU A 307 17.54 3.48 -13.56
N ALA A 308 18.04 3.81 -14.75
CA ALA A 308 17.22 4.08 -15.93
C ALA A 308 16.40 2.87 -16.42
N GLU A 309 16.90 1.65 -16.22
CA GLU A 309 16.26 0.43 -16.75
C GLU A 309 15.20 -0.16 -15.82
N ILE A 310 15.08 0.31 -14.57
CA ILE A 310 14.08 -0.18 -13.62
C ILE A 310 12.65 0.09 -14.11
N GLN A 311 12.41 1.26 -14.71
CA GLN A 311 11.09 1.57 -15.29
C GLN A 311 10.77 0.66 -16.49
N THR A 312 11.77 0.35 -17.31
CA THR A 312 11.64 -0.57 -18.45
C THR A 312 11.34 -1.97 -17.97
N GLU A 313 12.04 -2.44 -16.94
CA GLU A 313 11.78 -3.72 -16.29
C GLU A 313 10.36 -3.76 -15.74
N ALA A 314 9.98 -2.77 -14.92
CA ALA A 314 8.67 -2.69 -14.29
C ALA A 314 7.51 -2.78 -15.29
N ASN A 315 7.59 -2.01 -16.38
CA ASN A 315 6.57 -2.00 -17.42
C ASN A 315 6.49 -3.32 -18.20
N ASN A 316 7.63 -3.93 -18.52
CA ASN A 316 7.64 -5.19 -19.27
C ASN A 316 7.14 -6.36 -18.43
N VAL A 317 7.58 -6.43 -17.18
CA VAL A 317 7.17 -7.47 -16.22
C VAL A 317 5.67 -7.36 -15.94
N TYR A 318 5.17 -6.17 -15.62
CA TYR A 318 3.73 -5.95 -15.39
C TYR A 318 2.89 -6.30 -16.62
N LYS A 319 3.34 -5.91 -17.82
CA LYS A 319 2.64 -6.24 -19.08
C LYS A 319 2.58 -7.73 -19.37
N ALA A 320 3.59 -8.50 -18.98
CA ALA A 320 3.59 -9.96 -19.16
C ALA A 320 2.60 -10.64 -18.22
N ILE A 321 2.48 -10.17 -16.97
CA ILE A 321 1.62 -10.78 -15.94
C ILE A 321 0.16 -10.34 -16.08
N SER A 322 -0.11 -9.06 -16.35
CA SER A 322 -1.47 -8.48 -16.44
C SER A 322 -2.37 -9.10 -17.51
N LYS A 323 -1.81 -9.85 -18.45
CA LYS A 323 -2.57 -10.62 -19.45
C LYS A 323 -3.09 -11.96 -18.92
N SER A 324 -2.58 -12.43 -17.79
CA SER A 324 -2.95 -13.70 -17.19
C SER A 324 -4.29 -13.58 -16.49
N VAL A 325 -5.20 -14.53 -16.75
CA VAL A 325 -6.45 -14.68 -15.99
C VAL A 325 -6.28 -15.55 -14.73
N LEU A 326 -5.08 -16.09 -14.52
CA LEU A 326 -4.79 -17.05 -13.44
C LEU A 326 -4.24 -16.38 -12.17
N VAL A 327 -3.73 -15.16 -12.28
CA VAL A 327 -3.16 -14.39 -11.17
C VAL A 327 -3.51 -12.91 -11.30
N THR A 328 -3.47 -12.19 -10.19
CA THR A 328 -3.56 -10.73 -10.16
C THR A 328 -2.16 -10.11 -10.14
N ALA A 329 -1.92 -9.12 -10.98
CA ALA A 329 -0.65 -8.39 -11.06
C ALA A 329 -0.69 -7.13 -10.17
N GLN A 330 0.17 -7.05 -9.16
CA GLN A 330 0.31 -5.88 -8.29
C GLN A 330 1.70 -5.26 -8.46
N LYS A 331 1.78 -3.97 -8.78
CA LYS A 331 3.05 -3.26 -9.04
C LYS A 331 3.21 -2.10 -8.08
N ILE A 332 4.37 -2.01 -7.43
CA ILE A 332 4.81 -0.88 -6.62
C ILE A 332 6.01 -0.26 -7.33
N GLU A 333 5.88 1.00 -7.72
CA GLU A 333 6.99 1.84 -8.17
C GLU A 333 7.48 2.66 -6.96
N ASP A 334 8.74 3.10 -7.01
CA ASP A 334 9.34 3.89 -5.93
C ASP A 334 9.18 3.21 -4.55
N THR A 335 9.56 1.93 -4.48
CA THR A 335 9.30 1.06 -3.33
C THR A 335 10.04 1.55 -2.09
N THR A 336 9.32 2.00 -1.05
CA THR A 336 9.84 2.34 0.28
C THR A 336 9.60 1.20 1.27
N VAL A 337 10.10 1.32 2.51
CA VAL A 337 9.79 0.36 3.58
C VAL A 337 8.29 0.28 3.82
N GLU A 338 7.62 1.43 3.85
CA GLU A 338 6.21 1.58 4.21
C GLU A 338 5.30 0.96 3.15
N ASN A 339 5.47 1.31 1.87
CA ASN A 339 4.60 0.76 0.81
C ASN A 339 4.83 -0.75 0.60
N LEU A 340 6.06 -1.26 0.82
CA LEU A 340 6.33 -2.69 0.81
C LEU A 340 5.70 -3.38 2.02
N ALA A 341 5.74 -2.77 3.20
CA ALA A 341 5.07 -3.29 4.40
C ALA A 341 3.55 -3.36 4.20
N ASP A 342 2.95 -2.29 3.68
CA ASP A 342 1.52 -2.21 3.40
C ASP A 342 1.13 -3.28 2.37
N ALA A 343 1.90 -3.46 1.31
CA ALA A 343 1.64 -4.51 0.33
C ALA A 343 1.81 -5.94 0.88
N MET A 344 2.75 -6.18 1.81
CA MET A 344 2.87 -7.47 2.49
C MET A 344 1.71 -7.72 3.46
N LEU A 345 1.17 -6.66 4.10
CA LEU A 345 -0.04 -6.76 4.92
C LEU A 345 -1.29 -7.04 4.08
N ASP A 346 -1.40 -6.40 2.92
CA ASP A 346 -2.57 -6.51 2.05
C ASP A 346 -2.60 -7.82 1.24
N TYR A 347 -1.43 -8.29 0.78
CA TYR A 347 -1.34 -9.38 -0.18
C TYR A 347 -0.59 -10.62 0.31
N GLY A 348 0.10 -10.56 1.46
CA GLY A 348 1.06 -11.58 1.90
C GLY A 348 0.54 -13.02 1.91
N GLU A 349 -0.70 -13.23 2.37
CA GLU A 349 -1.34 -14.56 2.38
C GLU A 349 -1.70 -15.08 0.99
N GLU A 350 -1.78 -14.19 0.00
CA GLU A 350 -2.22 -14.45 -1.37
C GLU A 350 -1.05 -14.47 -2.37
N LEU A 351 0.18 -14.23 -1.90
CA LEU A 351 1.37 -14.16 -2.75
C LEU A 351 1.75 -15.53 -3.31
N LEU A 352 1.72 -15.62 -4.63
CA LEU A 352 2.33 -16.71 -5.39
C LEU A 352 3.78 -16.41 -5.76
N LEU A 353 4.04 -15.16 -6.14
CA LEU A 353 5.34 -14.72 -6.60
C LEU A 353 5.62 -13.30 -6.11
N PHE A 354 6.83 -13.09 -5.59
CA PHE A 354 7.34 -11.75 -5.29
C PHE A 354 8.55 -11.44 -6.16
N HIS A 355 8.53 -10.27 -6.80
CA HIS A 355 9.64 -9.72 -7.58
C HIS A 355 10.16 -8.46 -6.92
N PHE A 356 11.48 -8.36 -6.78
CA PHE A 356 12.14 -7.12 -6.44
C PHE A 356 13.12 -6.72 -7.55
N GLY A 357 12.99 -5.50 -8.08
CA GLY A 357 13.95 -4.89 -8.99
C GLY A 357 14.55 -3.62 -8.38
N GLY A 358 15.87 -3.52 -8.33
CA GLY A 358 16.56 -2.36 -7.76
C GLY A 358 17.97 -2.68 -7.29
N HIS A 359 18.59 -1.75 -6.59
CA HIS A 359 19.91 -1.98 -5.99
C HIS A 359 19.83 -3.01 -4.85
N SER A 360 20.73 -3.98 -4.88
CA SER A 360 20.93 -4.95 -3.81
C SER A 360 22.42 -5.15 -3.58
N GLU A 361 22.79 -5.54 -2.36
CA GLU A 361 24.11 -6.04 -1.98
C GLU A 361 23.97 -7.38 -1.23
N GLN A 362 25.08 -8.03 -0.86
CA GLN A 362 25.05 -9.34 -0.16
C GLN A 362 24.30 -9.35 1.18
N SER A 363 24.22 -8.20 1.86
CA SER A 363 23.68 -8.10 3.22
C SER A 363 22.39 -7.29 3.33
N HIS A 364 22.03 -6.55 2.28
CA HIS A 364 20.90 -5.62 2.31
C HIS A 364 20.32 -5.35 0.91
N VAL A 365 19.03 -5.06 0.88
CA VAL A 365 18.32 -4.49 -0.26
C VAL A 365 18.25 -2.98 -0.07
N VAL A 366 18.35 -2.21 -1.16
CA VAL A 366 18.21 -0.76 -1.15
C VAL A 366 16.84 -0.39 -1.73
N LEU A 367 15.97 0.13 -0.87
CA LEU A 367 14.66 0.66 -1.24
C LEU A 367 14.80 2.13 -1.69
N GLU A 368 13.71 2.71 -2.17
CA GLU A 368 13.67 4.09 -2.66
C GLU A 368 14.12 5.08 -1.59
N GLY A 369 14.76 6.18 -2.01
CA GLY A 369 15.39 7.12 -1.08
C GLY A 369 16.64 6.56 -0.40
N LEU A 370 17.31 5.58 -1.02
CA LEU A 370 18.53 4.92 -0.53
C LEU A 370 18.38 4.23 0.83
N GLN A 371 17.16 3.83 1.19
CA GLN A 371 16.86 3.16 2.45
C GLN A 371 17.43 1.73 2.43
N LYS A 372 18.45 1.46 3.26
CA LYS A 372 19.08 0.13 3.36
C LYS A 372 18.31 -0.77 4.33
N MET A 373 17.83 -1.91 3.84
CA MET A 373 17.17 -2.93 4.65
C MET A 373 18.01 -4.20 4.68
N ASP A 374 18.46 -4.60 5.88
CA ASP A 374 19.22 -5.84 6.03
C ASP A 374 18.37 -7.09 5.73
N LYS A 375 19.05 -8.19 5.38
CA LYS A 375 18.40 -9.45 4.99
C LYS A 375 17.44 -10.04 6.02
N ILE A 376 17.65 -9.79 7.32
CA ILE A 376 16.76 -10.30 8.39
C ILE A 376 15.47 -9.48 8.37
N ARG A 377 15.59 -8.15 8.40
CA ARG A 377 14.42 -7.25 8.31
C ARG A 377 13.64 -7.48 7.04
N PHE A 378 14.32 -7.60 5.90
CA PHE A 378 13.70 -7.89 4.61
C PHE A 378 12.95 -9.22 4.61
N SER A 379 13.56 -10.31 5.10
CA SER A 379 12.88 -11.61 5.18
C SER A 379 11.67 -11.61 6.12
N ARG A 380 11.71 -10.83 7.21
CA ARG A 380 10.60 -10.72 8.17
C ARG A 380 9.47 -9.86 7.65
N LEU A 381 9.79 -8.88 6.83
CA LEU A 381 8.80 -8.07 6.14
C LEU A 381 8.08 -8.91 5.09
N LEU A 382 8.85 -9.64 4.28
CA LEU A 382 8.32 -10.45 3.18
C LEU A 382 7.52 -11.67 3.67
N ILE A 383 7.96 -12.27 4.77
CA ILE A 383 7.41 -13.51 5.34
C ILE A 383 7.34 -13.36 6.87
N PRO A 384 6.33 -12.63 7.38
CA PRO A 384 6.20 -12.33 8.81
C PRO A 384 5.88 -13.58 9.63
N ASP A 385 5.19 -14.56 9.06
CA ASP A 385 4.92 -15.86 9.68
C ASP A 385 5.26 -17.03 8.75
N ASP A 386 5.42 -18.22 9.33
CA ASP A 386 5.84 -19.42 8.60
C ASP A 386 4.63 -20.19 8.00
N LYS A 387 3.41 -19.62 8.06
CA LYS A 387 2.17 -20.31 7.63
C LYS A 387 1.89 -20.16 6.15
N HIS A 388 2.28 -19.02 5.56
CA HIS A 388 2.03 -18.69 4.16
C HIS A 388 3.30 -18.21 3.45
N PRO A 389 4.35 -19.05 3.33
CA PRO A 389 5.58 -18.63 2.68
C PRO A 389 5.36 -18.39 1.19
N VAL A 390 5.91 -17.28 0.68
CA VAL A 390 5.88 -16.95 -0.75
C VAL A 390 6.54 -18.08 -1.55
N PRO A 391 5.82 -18.73 -2.50
CA PRO A 391 6.35 -19.88 -3.23
C PRO A 391 7.58 -19.54 -4.08
N ILE A 392 7.55 -18.40 -4.78
CA ILE A 392 8.59 -17.97 -5.71
C ILE A 392 9.04 -16.55 -5.38
N VAL A 393 10.34 -16.34 -5.23
CA VAL A 393 10.93 -15.01 -5.05
C VAL A 393 11.94 -14.74 -6.17
N PHE A 394 11.90 -13.56 -6.79
CA PHE A 394 12.90 -13.10 -7.74
C PHE A 394 13.54 -11.81 -7.19
N LEU A 395 14.79 -11.90 -6.75
CA LEU A 395 15.59 -10.75 -6.30
C LEU A 395 16.53 -10.29 -7.43
N ASN A 396 16.01 -9.43 -8.29
CA ASN A 396 16.70 -8.89 -9.46
C ASN A 396 17.52 -7.64 -9.12
N GLY A 397 18.46 -7.79 -8.20
CA GLY A 397 19.42 -6.75 -7.81
C GLY A 397 20.77 -7.37 -7.47
N CYS A 398 21.87 -6.64 -7.66
CA CYS A 398 23.24 -7.14 -7.50
C CYS A 398 23.48 -7.94 -6.21
N LEU A 399 24.29 -9.01 -6.28
CA LEU A 399 24.75 -9.76 -5.11
C LEU A 399 23.63 -10.27 -4.15
N SER A 400 22.41 -10.47 -4.62
CA SER A 400 21.24 -10.89 -3.82
C SER A 400 21.29 -12.33 -3.26
N SER A 401 22.29 -13.14 -3.61
CA SER A 401 22.44 -14.53 -3.14
C SER A 401 22.54 -14.67 -1.62
N GLY A 402 23.02 -13.64 -0.90
CA GLY A 402 23.09 -13.64 0.57
C GLY A 402 21.74 -13.65 1.30
N HIS A 403 20.63 -13.47 0.57
CA HIS A 403 19.25 -13.56 1.08
C HIS A 403 18.66 -14.98 0.96
N VAL A 404 19.25 -15.84 0.14
CA VAL A 404 18.65 -17.15 -0.21
C VAL A 404 18.59 -18.07 1.01
N GLY A 405 19.62 -18.07 1.86
CA GLY A 405 19.64 -18.91 3.06
C GLY A 405 18.49 -18.59 4.03
N ILE A 406 18.26 -17.30 4.31
CA ILE A 406 17.20 -16.88 5.25
C ILE A 406 15.80 -17.05 4.66
N LEU A 407 15.62 -16.79 3.35
CA LEU A 407 14.34 -16.95 2.68
C LEU A 407 13.94 -18.42 2.53
N THR A 408 14.88 -19.32 2.24
CA THR A 408 14.59 -20.76 2.21
C THR A 408 14.31 -21.32 3.60
N ALA A 409 15.00 -20.84 4.65
CA ALA A 409 14.66 -21.17 6.04
C ALA A 409 13.25 -20.71 6.43
N LYS A 410 12.77 -19.63 5.81
CA LYS A 410 11.41 -19.09 5.94
C LYS A 410 10.37 -19.79 5.06
N GLY A 411 10.74 -20.86 4.36
CA GLY A 411 9.82 -21.69 3.58
C GLY A 411 9.64 -21.29 2.12
N VAL A 412 10.42 -20.33 1.60
CA VAL A 412 10.40 -20.01 0.16
C VAL A 412 10.89 -21.21 -0.65
N LYS A 413 10.12 -21.59 -1.67
CA LYS A 413 10.35 -22.84 -2.40
C LYS A 413 11.32 -22.66 -3.58
N ALA A 414 11.27 -21.53 -4.29
CA ALA A 414 12.25 -21.14 -5.32
C ALA A 414 12.66 -19.68 -5.20
N ILE A 415 13.94 -19.43 -5.47
CA ILE A 415 14.52 -18.09 -5.45
C ILE A 415 15.38 -17.89 -6.70
N ILE A 416 15.08 -16.89 -7.50
CA ILE A 416 15.99 -16.40 -8.54
C ILE A 416 16.79 -15.24 -7.94
N ALA A 417 18.11 -15.39 -7.88
CA ALA A 417 19.01 -14.38 -7.32
C ALA A 417 20.32 -14.33 -8.10
N THR A 418 21.08 -13.25 -7.89
CA THR A 418 22.40 -13.04 -8.50
C THR A 418 23.50 -13.02 -7.44
N ASN A 419 24.68 -13.51 -7.80
CA ASN A 419 25.90 -13.47 -6.98
C ASN A 419 26.99 -12.58 -7.60
N ALA A 420 26.67 -11.88 -8.69
CA ALA A 420 27.61 -11.07 -9.44
C ALA A 420 27.13 -9.62 -9.47
N LYS A 421 28.05 -8.71 -9.80
CA LYS A 421 27.63 -7.40 -10.28
C LYS A 421 27.05 -7.59 -11.68
N VAL A 422 25.78 -7.28 -11.83
CA VAL A 422 25.03 -7.39 -13.08
C VAL A 422 24.69 -5.99 -13.58
N ASN A 423 24.72 -5.78 -14.89
CA ASN A 423 24.29 -4.52 -15.49
C ASN A 423 22.76 -4.46 -15.55
N ASP A 424 22.17 -3.30 -15.29
CA ASP A 424 20.72 -3.06 -15.25
C ASP A 424 20.02 -3.49 -16.55
N VAL A 425 20.67 -3.34 -17.71
CA VAL A 425 20.12 -3.79 -19.01
C VAL A 425 19.97 -5.30 -19.07
N GLU A 426 20.93 -6.05 -18.52
CA GLU A 426 20.87 -7.52 -18.48
C GLU A 426 19.83 -7.98 -17.45
N ALA A 427 19.76 -7.33 -16.29
CA ALA A 427 18.75 -7.59 -15.27
C ALA A 427 17.33 -7.39 -15.81
N ALA A 428 17.05 -6.25 -16.45
CA ALA A 428 15.76 -5.96 -17.05
C ALA A 428 15.41 -6.95 -18.19
N ARG A 429 16.41 -7.35 -18.98
CA ARG A 429 16.23 -8.33 -20.06
C ARG A 429 15.88 -9.71 -19.52
N LEU A 430 16.62 -10.20 -18.52
CA LEU A 430 16.37 -11.49 -17.89
C LEU A 430 14.95 -11.55 -17.34
N ALA A 431 14.56 -10.53 -16.55
CA ALA A 431 13.22 -10.45 -15.98
C ALA A 431 12.15 -10.51 -17.08
N ASN A 432 12.23 -9.63 -18.08
CA ASN A 432 11.27 -9.61 -19.19
C ASN A 432 11.10 -11.00 -19.85
N TYR A 433 12.19 -11.68 -20.20
CA TYR A 433 12.08 -12.99 -20.85
C TYR A 433 11.59 -14.10 -19.91
N PHE A 434 11.97 -14.06 -18.62
CA PHE A 434 11.46 -15.00 -17.62
C PHE A 434 9.94 -14.92 -17.53
N TYR A 435 9.39 -13.72 -17.33
CA TYR A 435 7.94 -13.54 -17.19
C TYR A 435 7.19 -13.88 -18.48
N ARG A 436 7.74 -13.58 -19.65
CA ARG A 436 7.10 -13.97 -20.92
C ARG A 436 7.06 -15.47 -21.12
N TRP A 437 8.13 -16.19 -20.79
CA TRP A 437 8.11 -17.65 -20.89
C TRP A 437 7.16 -18.27 -19.85
N PHE A 438 7.17 -17.77 -18.63
CA PHE A 438 6.36 -18.34 -17.55
C PHE A 438 4.87 -18.02 -17.68
N PHE A 439 4.50 -16.75 -17.92
CA PHE A 439 3.11 -16.28 -17.98
C PHE A 439 2.49 -16.35 -19.38
N GLU A 440 3.23 -15.97 -20.44
CA GLU A 440 2.64 -15.92 -21.80
C GLU A 440 2.76 -17.26 -22.55
N LYS A 441 3.80 -18.05 -22.26
CA LYS A 441 4.06 -19.34 -22.95
C LYS A 441 3.77 -20.56 -22.09
N ASN A 442 3.34 -20.37 -20.84
CA ASN A 442 3.04 -21.43 -19.89
C ASN A 442 4.20 -22.45 -19.78
N ALA A 443 5.45 -21.96 -19.84
CA ALA A 443 6.63 -22.79 -19.66
C ALA A 443 6.73 -23.23 -18.19
N THR A 444 7.46 -24.32 -17.94
CA THR A 444 7.78 -24.72 -16.57
C THR A 444 8.74 -23.71 -15.93
N LEU A 445 8.78 -23.63 -14.60
CA LEU A 445 9.70 -22.75 -13.87
C LEU A 445 11.15 -22.92 -14.35
N ARG A 446 11.58 -24.18 -14.52
CA ARG A 446 12.88 -24.55 -15.10
C ARG A 446 13.08 -23.91 -16.49
N LYS A 447 12.18 -24.21 -17.44
CA LYS A 447 12.33 -23.76 -18.83
C LYS A 447 12.24 -22.24 -18.95
N ALA A 448 11.42 -21.59 -18.13
CA ALA A 448 11.30 -20.14 -18.11
C ALA A 448 12.62 -19.49 -17.69
N PHE A 449 13.28 -20.02 -16.65
CA PHE A 449 14.59 -19.55 -16.20
C PHE A 449 15.69 -19.85 -17.23
N GLU A 450 15.79 -21.10 -17.71
CA GLU A 450 16.82 -21.51 -18.68
C GLU A 450 16.75 -20.68 -19.98
N ASN A 451 15.54 -20.44 -20.50
CA ASN A 451 15.37 -19.62 -21.69
C ASN A 451 15.62 -18.13 -21.45
N ALA A 452 15.35 -17.61 -20.26
CA ALA A 452 15.63 -16.23 -19.91
C ALA A 452 17.14 -15.99 -19.76
N GLU A 453 17.85 -16.89 -19.06
CA GLU A 453 19.30 -16.81 -18.84
C GLU A 453 20.06 -16.82 -20.16
N ALA A 454 19.62 -17.65 -21.12
CA ALA A 454 20.19 -17.70 -22.47
C ALA A 454 20.11 -16.35 -23.24
N THR A 455 19.31 -15.37 -22.78
CA THR A 455 19.23 -14.04 -23.40
C THR A 455 20.23 -13.02 -22.87
N VAL A 456 20.95 -13.36 -21.78
CA VAL A 456 21.89 -12.47 -21.09
C VAL A 456 23.31 -13.03 -21.01
N SER A 457 23.55 -14.31 -21.31
CA SER A 457 24.92 -14.85 -21.36
C SER A 457 25.68 -14.47 -22.64
N SER A 458 26.58 -13.47 -22.56
CA SER A 458 27.88 -13.43 -23.25
C SER A 458 28.69 -12.16 -22.92
N ASN A 459 29.64 -12.27 -21.99
CA ASN A 459 31.02 -11.72 -22.07
C ASN A 459 31.77 -11.76 -20.71
N SER A 460 32.07 -12.95 -20.20
CA SER A 460 33.19 -13.10 -19.25
C SER A 460 33.83 -14.49 -19.37
N ASP A 461 34.95 -14.50 -20.10
CA ASP A 461 36.14 -15.28 -19.80
C ASP A 461 36.16 -16.80 -19.98
N SER A 462 36.49 -17.13 -21.23
CA SER A 462 37.47 -18.11 -21.69
C SER A 462 38.85 -18.15 -20.98
N SER A 463 38.99 -17.83 -19.68
CA SER A 463 40.31 -17.74 -19.02
C SER A 463 40.53 -18.55 -17.75
N ASN A 464 39.58 -19.37 -17.26
CA ASN A 464 39.85 -20.20 -16.07
C ASN A 464 39.22 -21.60 -16.12
N ARG A 465 39.87 -22.53 -16.84
CA ARG A 465 39.68 -23.98 -16.63
C ARG A 465 40.67 -24.46 -15.57
N GLY A 466 40.24 -24.51 -14.32
CA GLY A 466 41.01 -25.06 -13.19
C GLY A 466 40.16 -25.93 -12.27
N LEU A 467 40.24 -27.25 -12.51
CA LEU A 467 40.15 -28.40 -11.58
C LEU A 467 39.08 -28.51 -10.47
N GLY A 468 38.26 -29.58 -10.60
CA GLY A 468 37.65 -30.42 -9.53
C GLY A 468 36.27 -29.99 -9.04
N THR A 469 35.26 -30.84 -8.80
CA THR A 469 35.04 -32.29 -8.97
C THR A 469 33.51 -32.52 -9.09
N ASP A 470 33.12 -33.61 -9.76
CA ASP A 470 31.76 -34.13 -9.99
C ASP A 470 30.78 -33.29 -10.82
N ARG A 471 30.92 -33.46 -12.14
CA ARG A 471 29.95 -33.10 -13.17
C ARG A 471 29.22 -34.35 -13.65
N THR A 472 27.97 -34.53 -13.26
CA THR A 472 27.00 -35.26 -14.08
C THR A 472 26.55 -34.32 -15.20
N ALA A 473 27.21 -34.48 -16.36
CA ALA A 473 26.90 -33.73 -17.56
C ALA A 473 25.54 -34.13 -18.13
N THR A 474 24.61 -33.17 -18.23
CA THR A 474 23.60 -33.16 -19.30
C THR A 474 23.49 -31.74 -19.86
N ASN A 475 23.94 -31.58 -21.10
CA ASN A 475 23.60 -30.56 -22.10
C ASN A 475 23.61 -29.07 -21.72
N GLY A 476 24.72 -28.40 -22.06
CA GLY A 476 24.72 -27.21 -22.94
C GLY A 476 24.02 -25.91 -22.52
N HIS A 477 23.55 -25.76 -21.28
CA HIS A 477 22.95 -24.51 -20.80
C HIS A 477 23.78 -23.90 -19.67
N ASN A 478 24.11 -22.61 -19.76
CA ASN A 478 24.80 -21.83 -18.72
C ASN A 478 23.88 -21.51 -17.52
N SER A 479 22.66 -22.02 -17.52
CA SER A 479 21.68 -21.85 -16.46
C SER A 479 21.98 -22.79 -15.28
N PHE A 480 22.27 -22.23 -14.12
CA PHE A 480 22.55 -23.00 -12.92
C PHE A 480 21.32 -23.06 -12.02
N ILE A 481 20.84 -24.27 -11.79
CA ILE A 481 19.79 -24.57 -10.82
C ILE A 481 20.45 -25.28 -9.65
N VAL A 482 20.33 -24.71 -8.46
CA VAL A 482 20.99 -25.21 -7.24
C VAL A 482 19.92 -25.65 -6.25
N THR A 483 19.98 -26.92 -5.86
CA THR A 483 19.14 -27.42 -4.76
C THR A 483 19.80 -27.05 -3.44
N VAL A 484 19.05 -26.43 -2.53
CA VAL A 484 19.54 -25.96 -1.24
C VAL A 484 18.70 -26.51 -0.10
N ASN A 485 19.35 -26.87 1.01
CA ASN A 485 18.63 -27.15 2.24
C ASN A 485 18.25 -25.83 2.92
N PRO A 486 17.08 -25.76 3.58
CA PRO A 486 16.65 -24.54 4.26
C PRO A 486 17.71 -24.06 5.26
N GLY A 487 18.15 -22.80 5.10
CA GLY A 487 19.15 -22.18 5.96
C GLY A 487 20.61 -22.52 5.64
N GLU A 488 20.89 -23.44 4.72
CA GLU A 488 22.26 -23.89 4.38
C GLU A 488 22.74 -23.30 3.06
N ILE A 489 23.22 -22.04 3.10
CA ILE A 489 23.99 -21.42 2.02
C ILE A 489 25.23 -20.73 2.61
N ASP A 490 26.39 -20.99 2.02
CA ASP A 490 27.59 -20.20 2.30
C ASP A 490 27.57 -18.92 1.48
N ASP A 491 27.20 -17.81 2.13
CA ASP A 491 27.16 -16.47 1.54
C ASP A 491 28.53 -16.00 0.99
N LYS A 492 29.62 -16.70 1.33
CA LYS A 492 30.98 -16.40 0.86
C LYS A 492 31.40 -17.22 -0.37
N GLN A 493 30.62 -18.21 -0.78
CA GLN A 493 30.96 -19.06 -1.91
C GLN A 493 30.58 -18.38 -3.24
N SER A 494 31.54 -18.27 -4.16
CA SER A 494 31.27 -17.80 -5.53
C SER A 494 30.37 -18.78 -6.26
N MET A 495 29.19 -18.32 -6.72
CA MET A 495 28.26 -19.12 -7.52
C MET A 495 28.68 -19.16 -9.00
N PRO A 496 28.27 -20.20 -9.74
CA PRO A 496 28.82 -20.51 -11.07
C PRO A 496 28.29 -19.65 -12.24
N ALA A 497 27.25 -18.81 -12.07
CA ALA A 497 26.78 -17.86 -13.08
C ALA A 497 26.11 -16.62 -12.49
N SER A 498 25.99 -15.57 -13.31
CA SER A 498 25.43 -14.26 -12.93
C SER A 498 24.02 -14.33 -12.34
N TRP A 499 23.17 -15.26 -12.76
CA TRP A 499 21.91 -15.58 -12.09
C TRP A 499 21.81 -17.08 -11.84
N THR A 500 21.22 -17.43 -10.70
CA THR A 500 21.02 -18.81 -10.28
C THR A 500 19.59 -18.98 -9.78
N LEU A 501 18.95 -20.10 -10.14
CA LEU A 501 17.66 -20.51 -9.60
C LEU A 501 17.90 -21.50 -8.45
N PHE A 502 17.70 -21.03 -7.23
CA PHE A 502 17.80 -21.84 -6.02
C PHE A 502 16.45 -22.51 -5.73
N VAL A 503 16.47 -23.79 -5.39
CA VAL A 503 15.25 -24.55 -5.08
C VAL A 503 15.40 -25.29 -3.77
N HIS A 504 14.41 -25.14 -2.90
CA HIS A 504 14.35 -25.84 -1.63
C HIS A 504 14.35 -27.36 -1.85
N SER A 505 15.21 -28.10 -1.14
CA SER A 505 15.43 -29.54 -1.35
C SER A 505 14.17 -30.39 -1.23
N GLY A 506 13.25 -30.02 -0.33
CA GLY A 506 11.92 -30.63 -0.19
C GLY A 506 10.92 -30.36 -1.33
N HIS A 507 11.19 -29.44 -2.26
CA HIS A 507 10.23 -28.94 -3.26
C HIS A 507 10.74 -29.02 -4.72
N THR A 508 11.79 -29.81 -5.00
CA THR A 508 12.41 -29.92 -6.34
C THR A 508 11.46 -30.25 -7.49
N LYS A 509 10.35 -30.95 -7.22
CA LYS A 509 9.31 -31.27 -8.23
C LYS A 509 8.68 -30.04 -8.88
N MET A 510 8.71 -28.89 -8.22
CA MET A 510 8.11 -27.67 -8.77
C MET A 510 8.91 -27.01 -9.89
N LEU A 511 10.15 -27.46 -10.13
CA LEU A 511 10.92 -27.04 -11.31
C LEU A 511 10.19 -27.37 -12.61
N ASP A 512 9.40 -28.44 -12.60
CA ASP A 512 8.64 -28.90 -13.75
C ASP A 512 7.19 -28.39 -13.74
N TRP A 513 6.84 -27.50 -12.80
CA TRP A 513 5.51 -26.89 -12.72
C TRP A 513 5.37 -25.69 -13.63
N THR A 514 4.23 -25.61 -14.30
CA THR A 514 3.75 -24.43 -15.03
C THR A 514 3.03 -23.46 -14.07
N LEU A 515 2.71 -22.25 -14.53
CA LEU A 515 1.91 -21.30 -13.75
C LEU A 515 0.59 -21.94 -13.27
N GLN A 516 -0.07 -22.72 -14.11
CA GLN A 516 -1.32 -23.40 -13.75
C GLN A 516 -1.13 -24.40 -12.60
N ASP A 517 -0.02 -25.13 -12.58
CA ASP A 517 0.29 -26.08 -11.51
C ASP A 517 0.52 -25.37 -10.17
N PHE A 518 1.23 -24.22 -10.20
CA PHE A 518 1.39 -23.35 -9.04
C PHE A 518 0.07 -22.82 -8.51
N VAL A 519 -0.83 -22.32 -9.38
CA VAL A 519 -2.16 -21.86 -8.98
C VAL A 519 -3.03 -23.00 -8.44
N ASN A 520 -2.92 -24.20 -9.01
CA ASN A 520 -3.65 -25.36 -8.53
C ASN A 520 -3.18 -25.79 -7.13
N GLU A 521 -1.86 -25.75 -6.87
CA GLU A 521 -1.31 -26.03 -5.55
C GLU A 521 -1.66 -24.93 -4.53
N PHE A 522 -1.66 -23.66 -4.95
CA PHE A 522 -2.04 -22.53 -4.12
C PHE A 522 -3.48 -22.63 -3.61
N ASN A 523 -4.38 -23.22 -4.40
CA ASN A 523 -5.80 -23.38 -4.08
C ASN A 523 -6.13 -24.66 -3.28
N LYS A 524 -5.14 -25.49 -2.92
CA LYS A 524 -5.31 -26.66 -2.06
C LYS A 524 -5.00 -26.30 -0.61
#